data_AF-A0A821F6G4-F1
#
_entry.id   AF-A0A821F6G4-F1
#
_cell.length_a   1.000
_cell.length_b   1.000
_cell.length_c   1.000
_cell.angle_alpha   90.00
_cell.angle_beta   90.00
_cell.angle_gamma   90.00
#
_symmetry.space_group_name_H-M   'P 1'
#
loop_
_entity.id
_entity.type
_entity.pdbx_description
1 polymer ?
#
loop_
_entity_poly.entity_id
_entity_poly.type
_entity_poly.pdbx_seq_one_letter_code
_entity_poly.pdbx_strand_id
1 'polypeptide(L)'
;MISPQSTKYLTVIGSCIIALFIVHIPIGFQISNKRCYASLSEIYVIFFNIYSMMIITVPVIVMTLFSILIFVNVRKSHHRIAPSSSVKSNAQLTFTTTNEVIQQRDIQFIRLALIQVFTFVIFAIGYGIYNAYDFLTSSMKKTSQRQATEAFISEIAVNFNYVTAATPFFSYTLASNKFRQDCIRTFRRYYRIILRCLGQ
;
A
#
# COMPACT_ATOMS: atom_id res chain seq x y z
N MET A 1 -22.59 1.76 -9.99
CA MET A 1 -21.94 2.94 -9.37
C MET A 1 -22.14 2.83 -7.86
N ILE A 2 -21.07 2.69 -7.08
CA ILE A 2 -21.16 2.68 -5.62
C ILE A 2 -21.41 4.14 -5.18
N SER A 3 -22.41 4.36 -4.33
CA SER A 3 -22.72 5.70 -3.82
C SER A 3 -21.55 6.22 -2.97
N PRO A 4 -21.20 7.52 -3.02
CA PRO A 4 -20.12 8.09 -2.23
C PRO A 4 -20.32 7.94 -0.72
N GLN A 5 -21.57 7.76 -0.25
CA GLN A 5 -21.86 7.40 1.14
C GLN A 5 -21.48 5.95 1.44
N SER A 6 -21.84 5.01 0.55
CA SER A 6 -21.47 3.60 0.68
C SER A 6 -19.95 3.40 0.73
N THR A 7 -19.18 4.17 -0.04
CA THR A 7 -17.70 4.12 0.00
C THR A 7 -17.14 4.53 1.37
N LYS A 8 -17.69 5.58 1.98
CA LYS A 8 -17.25 6.04 3.31
C LYS A 8 -17.50 4.97 4.38
N TYR A 9 -18.69 4.37 4.40
CA TYR A 9 -19.01 3.28 5.32
C TYR A 9 -18.10 2.07 5.10
N LEU A 10 -17.85 1.69 3.85
CA LEU A 10 -16.98 0.57 3.52
C LEU A 10 -15.54 0.80 4.02
N THR A 11 -15.02 2.02 3.87
CA THR A 11 -13.69 2.38 4.37
C THR A 11 -13.63 2.33 5.89
N VAL A 12 -14.62 2.91 6.59
CA VAL A 12 -14.65 2.90 8.06
C VAL A 12 -14.75 1.47 8.61
N ILE A 13 -15.68 0.67 8.07
CA ILE A 13 -15.87 -0.73 8.48
C ILE A 13 -14.59 -1.53 8.21
N GLY A 14 -14.00 -1.37 7.02
CA GLY A 14 -12.74 -2.04 6.67
C GLY A 14 -11.60 -1.67 7.62
N SER A 15 -11.46 -0.39 7.96
CA SER A 15 -10.47 0.08 8.93
C SER A 15 -10.71 -0.49 10.32
N CYS A 16 -11.97 -0.58 10.78
CA CYS A 16 -12.31 -1.19 12.06
C CYS A 16 -11.97 -2.69 12.11
N ILE A 17 -12.27 -3.44 11.04
CA ILE A 17 -11.92 -4.85 10.93
C ILE A 17 -10.40 -5.03 11.00
N ILE A 18 -9.64 -4.24 10.24
CA ILE A 18 -8.17 -4.31 10.28
C ILE A 18 -7.63 -3.98 11.68
N ALA A 19 -8.19 -2.96 12.35
CA ALA A 19 -7.78 -2.60 13.70
C ALA A 19 -8.05 -3.72 14.71
N LEU A 20 -9.20 -4.41 14.60
CA LEU A 20 -9.51 -5.59 15.42
C LEU A 20 -8.50 -6.72 15.19
N PHE A 21 -8.11 -6.95 13.94
CA PHE A 21 -7.09 -7.93 13.61
C PHE A 21 -5.69 -7.57 14.15
N ILE A 22 -5.37 -6.29 14.34
CA ILE A 22 -4.05 -5.86 14.86
C ILE A 22 -3.99 -5.94 16.40
N VAL A 23 -5.12 -6.02 17.10
CA VAL A 23 -5.18 -5.89 18.57
C VAL A 23 -4.41 -6.99 19.32
N HIS A 24 -4.17 -8.14 18.70
CA HIS A 24 -3.42 -9.23 19.32
C HIS A 24 -1.92 -8.92 19.46
N ILE A 25 -1.36 -8.01 18.66
CA ILE A 25 0.08 -7.68 18.65
C ILE A 25 0.53 -7.15 20.02
N PRO A 26 -0.07 -6.10 20.61
CA PRO A 26 0.35 -5.60 21.92
C PRO A 26 0.15 -6.61 23.05
N ILE A 27 -0.77 -7.57 22.90
CA ILE A 27 -1.06 -8.60 23.91
C ILE A 27 -0.04 -9.74 23.84
N GLY A 28 0.31 -10.16 22.62
CA GLY A 28 1.16 -11.32 22.39
C GLY A 28 2.65 -11.02 22.29
N PHE A 29 3.07 -9.76 22.30
CA PHE A 29 4.49 -9.39 22.36
C PHE A 29 4.95 -9.14 23.79
N GLN A 30 6.16 -9.60 24.11
CA GLN A 30 6.80 -9.42 25.40
C GLN A 30 8.13 -8.69 25.23
N ILE A 31 8.50 -7.93 26.27
CA ILE A 31 9.78 -7.24 26.33
C ILE A 31 10.67 -8.01 27.31
N SER A 32 11.77 -8.57 26.82
CA SER A 32 12.84 -9.14 27.64
C SER A 32 14.19 -8.81 27.03
N ASN A 33 15.21 -8.62 27.87
CA ASN A 33 16.56 -8.26 27.44
C ASN A 33 16.62 -7.07 26.45
N LYS A 34 15.81 -6.03 26.69
CA LYS A 34 15.69 -4.82 25.85
C LYS A 34 15.25 -5.10 24.40
N ARG A 35 14.67 -6.27 24.14
CA ARG A 35 14.12 -6.64 22.83
C ARG A 35 12.64 -6.96 22.96
N CYS A 36 11.90 -6.63 21.91
CA CYS A 36 10.50 -6.97 21.76
C CYS A 36 10.39 -8.24 20.90
N TYR A 37 9.76 -9.29 21.41
CA TYR A 37 9.58 -10.54 20.67
C TYR A 37 8.19 -11.12 20.95
N ALA A 38 7.69 -11.91 20.00
CA ALA A 38 6.45 -12.67 20.17
C ALA A 38 6.60 -13.61 21.38
N SER A 39 5.57 -13.72 22.23
CA SER A 39 5.65 -14.47 23.49
C SER A 39 6.19 -15.89 23.29
N LEU A 40 6.88 -16.41 24.33
CA LEU A 40 7.56 -17.71 24.32
C LEU A 40 6.64 -18.93 24.07
N SER A 41 5.33 -18.76 23.97
CA SER A 41 4.48 -19.87 23.53
C SER A 41 4.74 -20.14 22.04
N GLU A 42 5.25 -21.33 21.72
CA GLU A 42 5.50 -21.79 20.34
C GLU A 42 4.27 -21.60 19.43
N ILE A 43 3.07 -21.76 20.01
CA ILE A 43 1.78 -21.58 19.34
C ILE A 43 1.59 -20.14 18.83
N TYR A 44 1.93 -19.13 19.64
CA TYR A 44 1.77 -17.73 19.25
C TYR A 44 2.76 -17.32 18.15
N VAL A 45 3.99 -17.84 18.18
CA VAL A 45 4.98 -17.61 17.12
C VAL A 45 4.47 -18.13 15.78
N ILE A 46 3.91 -19.35 15.76
CA ILE A 46 3.30 -19.94 14.56
C ILE A 46 2.13 -19.09 14.08
N PHE A 47 1.21 -18.73 14.99
CA PHE A 47 0.06 -17.86 14.67
C PHE A 47 0.51 -16.53 14.07
N PHE A 48 1.49 -15.86 14.68
CA PHE A 48 2.01 -14.58 14.22
C PHE A 48 2.68 -14.68 12.84
N ASN A 49 3.41 -15.76 12.58
CA ASN A 49 4.03 -16.01 11.28
C ASN A 49 2.97 -16.21 10.18
N ILE A 50 1.92 -17.00 10.44
CA ILE A 50 0.79 -17.19 9.51
C ILE A 50 0.06 -15.85 9.27
N TYR A 51 -0.25 -15.13 10.34
CA TYR A 51 -0.87 -13.81 10.26
C TYR A 51 -0.06 -12.84 9.40
N SER A 52 1.24 -12.75 9.65
CA SER A 52 2.15 -11.87 8.91
C SER A 52 2.20 -12.21 7.43
N MET A 53 2.22 -13.51 7.08
CA MET A 53 2.11 -13.92 5.68
C MET A 53 0.79 -13.50 5.04
N MET A 54 -0.35 -13.71 5.72
CA MET A 54 -1.65 -13.35 5.16
C MET A 54 -1.78 -11.85 4.91
N ILE A 55 -1.34 -11.02 5.87
CA ILE A 55 -1.37 -9.56 5.78
C ILE A 55 -0.49 -9.04 4.63
N ILE A 56 0.60 -9.74 4.31
CA ILE A 56 1.51 -9.35 3.22
C ILE A 56 0.99 -9.86 1.88
N THR A 57 0.65 -11.15 1.79
CA THR A 57 0.36 -11.82 0.52
C THR A 57 -1.02 -11.45 -0.04
N VAL A 58 -2.06 -11.36 0.80
CA VAL A 58 -3.43 -11.12 0.30
C VAL A 58 -3.55 -9.75 -0.39
N PRO A 59 -3.09 -8.62 0.21
CA PRO A 59 -3.17 -7.32 -0.46
C PRO A 59 -2.39 -7.27 -1.77
N VAL A 60 -1.23 -7.94 -1.87
CA VAL A 60 -0.44 -7.99 -3.11
C VAL A 60 -1.20 -8.69 -4.22
N ILE A 61 -1.78 -9.86 -3.93
CA ILE A 61 -2.56 -10.60 -4.92
C ILE A 61 -3.73 -9.74 -5.39
N VAL A 62 -4.49 -9.16 -4.45
CA VAL A 62 -5.64 -8.30 -4.77
C VAL A 62 -5.21 -7.09 -5.59
N MET A 63 -4.18 -6.34 -5.18
CA MET A 63 -3.67 -5.18 -5.90
C MET A 63 -3.16 -5.53 -7.30
N THR A 64 -2.48 -6.67 -7.44
CA THR A 64 -1.95 -7.14 -8.72
C THR A 64 -3.09 -7.51 -9.66
N LEU A 65 -4.08 -8.29 -9.19
CA LEU A 65 -5.27 -8.64 -9.96
C LEU A 65 -6.02 -7.38 -10.40
N PHE A 66 -6.32 -6.46 -9.47
CA PHE A 66 -6.99 -5.20 -9.81
C PHE A 66 -6.19 -4.38 -10.82
N SER A 67 -4.88 -4.27 -10.67
CA SER A 67 -4.02 -3.53 -11.61
C SER A 67 -4.08 -4.13 -13.01
N ILE A 68 -4.03 -5.47 -13.13
CA ILE A 68 -4.15 -6.18 -14.42
C ILE A 68 -5.55 -5.98 -15.01
N LEU A 69 -6.61 -6.15 -14.23
CA LEU A 69 -7.99 -5.98 -14.70
C LEU A 69 -8.23 -4.56 -15.23
N ILE A 70 -7.78 -3.55 -14.49
CA ILE A 70 -7.91 -2.15 -14.92
C ILE A 70 -7.10 -1.92 -16.20
N PHE A 71 -5.86 -2.43 -16.28
CA PHE A 71 -5.04 -2.31 -17.49
C PHE A 71 -5.72 -2.91 -18.73
N VAL A 72 -6.28 -4.12 -18.62
CA VAL A 72 -7.02 -4.78 -19.71
C VAL A 72 -8.25 -3.97 -20.10
N ASN A 73 -9.02 -3.48 -19.13
CA ASN A 73 -10.21 -2.67 -19.39
C ASN A 73 -9.88 -1.33 -20.06
N VAL A 74 -8.82 -0.64 -19.62
CA VAL A 74 -8.38 0.62 -20.24
C VAL A 74 -7.90 0.39 -21.68
N ARG A 75 -7.14 -0.68 -21.94
CA ARG A 75 -6.70 -1.03 -23.31
C ARG A 75 -7.88 -1.34 -24.22
N LYS A 76 -8.88 -2.09 -23.72
CA LYS A 76 -10.11 -2.42 -24.45
C LYS A 76 -10.97 -1.19 -24.72
N SER A 77 -11.04 -0.26 -23.76
CA SER A 77 -11.73 1.02 -23.91
C SER A 77 -11.07 1.88 -24.99
N HIS A 78 -9.73 2.00 -24.98
CA HIS A 78 -8.98 2.74 -25.99
C HIS A 78 -9.22 2.21 -27.42
N HIS A 79 -9.40 0.89 -27.57
CA HIS A 79 -9.67 0.26 -28.86
C HIS A 79 -11.11 0.46 -29.37
N ARG A 80 -12.06 0.78 -28.48
CA ARG A 80 -13.47 1.06 -28.82
C ARG A 80 -13.73 2.51 -29.23
N ILE A 81 -12.82 3.44 -28.91
CA ILE A 81 -12.95 4.87 -29.20
C ILE A 81 -12.07 5.28 -30.40
N ALA A 82 -11.61 4.33 -31.21
CA ALA A 82 -11.05 4.67 -32.52
C ALA A 82 -12.09 5.51 -33.28
N PRO A 83 -11.76 6.76 -33.67
CA PRO A 83 -12.76 7.71 -34.14
C PRO A 83 -13.32 7.21 -35.47
N SER A 84 -14.60 6.84 -35.47
CA SER A 84 -15.38 6.86 -36.70
C SER A 84 -15.47 8.32 -37.10
N SER A 85 -14.65 8.70 -38.07
CA SER A 85 -14.60 10.02 -38.67
C SER A 85 -15.93 10.29 -39.39
N SER A 86 -16.88 10.92 -38.73
CA SER A 86 -17.90 11.79 -39.35
C SER A 86 -18.83 12.40 -38.31
N VAL A 87 -19.19 13.67 -38.55
CA VAL A 87 -20.20 14.47 -37.82
C VAL A 87 -19.71 15.17 -36.55
N LYS A 88 -19.12 16.37 -36.73
CA LYS A 88 -18.94 17.38 -35.69
C LYS A 88 -20.31 17.95 -35.29
N SER A 89 -20.82 17.62 -34.11
CA SER A 89 -21.93 18.33 -33.47
C SER A 89 -21.48 18.95 -32.14
N ASN A 90 -21.80 20.22 -31.92
CA ASN A 90 -21.31 21.02 -30.78
C ASN A 90 -21.75 20.48 -29.40
N ALA A 91 -22.73 19.57 -29.34
CA ALA A 91 -23.13 18.86 -28.12
C ALA A 91 -22.15 17.73 -27.71
N GLN A 92 -21.24 17.33 -28.60
CA GLN A 92 -20.31 16.22 -28.42
C GLN A 92 -19.01 16.66 -27.72
N LEU A 93 -18.71 17.97 -27.72
CA LEU A 93 -17.48 18.54 -27.15
C LEU A 93 -17.43 18.43 -25.61
N THR A 94 -18.59 18.43 -24.95
CA THR A 94 -18.70 18.34 -23.48
C THR A 94 -18.58 16.90 -22.99
N PHE A 95 -18.97 15.92 -23.79
CA PHE A 95 -18.95 14.49 -23.42
C PHE A 95 -17.56 13.87 -23.59
N THR A 96 -16.82 14.28 -24.63
CA THR A 96 -15.42 13.87 -24.84
C THR A 96 -14.49 14.36 -23.74
N THR A 97 -14.66 15.60 -23.26
CA THR A 97 -13.82 16.14 -22.17
C THR A 97 -14.02 15.38 -20.87
N THR A 98 -15.26 15.01 -20.50
CA THR A 98 -15.51 14.18 -19.30
C THR A 98 -14.89 12.80 -19.40
N ASN A 99 -14.97 12.14 -20.56
CA ASN A 99 -14.40 10.81 -20.76
C ASN A 99 -12.86 10.83 -20.73
N GLU A 100 -12.24 11.85 -21.33
CA GLU A 100 -10.79 12.05 -21.28
C GLU A 100 -10.28 12.32 -19.86
N VAL A 101 -11.00 13.14 -19.09
CA VAL A 101 -10.64 13.43 -17.68
C VAL A 101 -10.78 12.19 -16.80
N ILE A 102 -11.82 11.38 -17.00
CA ILE A 102 -12.00 10.09 -16.29
C ILE A 102 -10.86 9.14 -16.64
N GLN A 103 -10.50 9.03 -17.92
CA GLN A 103 -9.42 8.15 -18.39
C GLN A 103 -8.04 8.54 -17.85
N GLN A 104 -7.73 9.84 -17.81
CA GLN A 104 -6.46 10.32 -17.22
C GLN A 104 -6.37 9.98 -15.72
N ARG A 105 -7.48 10.07 -14.99
CA ARG A 105 -7.54 9.68 -13.57
C ARG A 105 -7.29 8.19 -13.40
N ASP A 106 -7.89 7.36 -14.24
CA ASP A 106 -7.71 5.91 -14.18
C ASP A 106 -6.27 5.50 -14.51
N ILE A 107 -5.63 6.13 -15.49
CA ILE A 107 -4.20 5.92 -15.81
C ILE A 107 -3.29 6.32 -14.64
N GLN A 108 -3.57 7.46 -13.99
CA GLN A 108 -2.82 7.88 -12.80
C GLN A 108 -2.96 6.87 -11.66
N PHE A 109 -4.17 6.32 -11.46
CA PHE A 109 -4.43 5.30 -10.45
C PHE A 109 -3.67 4.00 -10.74
N ILE A 110 -3.68 3.54 -12.00
CA ILE A 110 -2.89 2.36 -12.42
C ILE A 110 -1.40 2.59 -12.19
N ARG A 111 -0.88 3.76 -12.58
CA ARG A 111 0.55 4.08 -12.40
C ARG A 111 0.94 4.05 -10.92
N LEU A 112 0.10 4.59 -10.05
CA LEU A 112 0.30 4.55 -8.61
C LEU A 112 0.27 3.11 -8.07
N ALA A 113 -0.73 2.32 -8.48
CA ALA A 113 -0.86 0.92 -8.06
C ALA A 113 0.35 0.08 -8.50
N LEU A 114 0.86 0.28 -9.73
CA LEU A 114 2.05 -0.40 -10.23
C LEU A 114 3.32 -0.02 -9.45
N ILE A 115 3.51 1.28 -9.14
CA ILE A 115 4.62 1.72 -8.30
C ILE A 115 4.52 1.05 -6.92
N GLN A 116 3.33 1.03 -6.34
CA GLN A 116 3.12 0.42 -5.03
C GLN A 116 3.38 -1.08 -5.03
N VAL A 117 2.91 -1.82 -6.03
CA VAL A 117 3.19 -3.26 -6.20
C VAL A 117 4.69 -3.48 -6.38
N PHE A 118 5.35 -2.70 -7.24
CA PHE A 118 6.79 -2.82 -7.48
C PHE A 118 7.61 -2.57 -6.21
N THR A 119 7.32 -1.50 -5.48
CA THR A 119 7.99 -1.21 -4.22
C THR A 119 7.70 -2.28 -3.17
N PHE A 120 6.48 -2.80 -3.12
CA PHE A 120 6.15 -3.91 -2.21
C PHE A 120 6.96 -5.17 -2.55
N VAL A 121 7.10 -5.52 -3.82
CA VAL A 121 7.91 -6.67 -4.25
C VAL A 121 9.37 -6.50 -3.86
N ILE A 122 9.95 -5.31 -4.00
CA ILE A 122 11.36 -5.09 -3.65
C ILE A 122 11.57 -5.10 -2.12
N PHE A 123 10.72 -4.39 -1.38
CA PHE A 123 11.00 -4.07 0.02
C PHE A 123 10.23 -4.92 1.04
N ALA A 124 9.12 -5.56 0.67
CA ALA A 124 8.32 -6.39 1.57
C ALA A 124 8.55 -7.90 1.38
N ILE A 125 8.91 -8.35 0.17
CA ILE A 125 9.00 -9.79 -0.13
C ILE A 125 10.05 -10.49 0.74
N GLY A 126 11.17 -9.81 1.02
CA GLY A 126 12.25 -10.36 1.84
C GLY A 126 11.78 -10.74 3.24
N TYR A 127 10.88 -9.94 3.83
CA TYR A 127 10.31 -10.23 5.13
C TYR A 127 9.35 -11.42 5.09
N GLY A 128 8.54 -11.54 4.04
CA GLY A 128 7.70 -12.72 3.81
C GLY A 128 8.50 -14.02 3.65
N ILE A 129 9.58 -13.98 2.86
CA ILE A 129 10.49 -15.12 2.65
C ILE A 129 11.15 -15.52 3.98
N TYR A 130 11.63 -14.55 4.76
CA TYR A 130 12.21 -14.81 6.07
C TYR A 130 11.21 -15.51 7.00
N ASN A 131 9.97 -15.00 7.11
CA ASN A 131 8.94 -15.62 7.95
C ASN A 131 8.58 -17.04 7.49
N ALA A 132 8.62 -17.31 6.17
CA ALA A 132 8.42 -18.66 5.64
C ALA A 132 9.54 -19.61 6.04
N TYR A 133 10.77 -19.14 5.90
CA TYR A 133 11.94 -19.89 6.31
C TYR A 133 11.94 -20.17 7.83
N ASP A 134 11.61 -19.17 8.65
CA ASP A 134 11.55 -19.34 10.10
C ASP A 134 10.46 -20.33 10.50
N PHE A 135 9.26 -20.24 9.90
CA PHE A 135 8.18 -21.19 10.10
C PHE A 135 8.60 -22.63 9.74
N LEU A 136 9.18 -22.83 8.55
CA LEU A 136 9.61 -24.16 8.09
C LEU A 136 10.75 -24.76 8.93
N THR A 137 11.56 -23.91 9.56
CA THR A 137 12.72 -24.33 10.35
C THR A 137 12.49 -24.24 11.87
N SER A 138 11.26 -23.93 12.29
CA SER A 138 10.90 -23.71 13.70
C SER A 138 11.14 -24.94 14.59
N SER A 139 10.99 -26.15 14.05
CA SER A 139 11.22 -27.42 14.76
C SER A 139 12.67 -27.90 14.73
N MET A 140 13.57 -27.21 14.01
CA MET A 140 14.95 -27.63 13.85
C MET A 140 15.85 -27.01 14.91
N LYS A 141 16.76 -27.81 15.49
CA LYS A 141 17.81 -27.28 16.38
C LYS A 141 18.83 -26.47 15.56
N LYS A 142 18.92 -25.16 15.85
CA LYS A 142 19.82 -24.22 15.15
C LYS A 142 21.12 -24.03 15.95
N THR A 143 22.25 -23.91 15.25
CA THR A 143 23.53 -23.53 15.89
C THR A 143 23.53 -22.05 16.27
N SER A 144 24.36 -21.65 17.24
CA SER A 144 24.47 -20.24 17.66
C SER A 144 24.84 -19.30 16.51
N GLN A 145 25.76 -19.73 15.65
CA GLN A 145 26.15 -18.97 14.44
C GLN A 145 24.95 -18.79 13.50
N ARG A 146 24.19 -19.85 13.24
CA ARG A 146 23.00 -19.79 12.37
C ARG A 146 21.94 -18.84 12.94
N GLN A 147 21.68 -18.90 14.24
CA GLN A 147 20.76 -17.98 14.91
C GLN A 147 21.19 -16.51 14.77
N ALA A 148 22.50 -16.22 14.88
CA ALA A 148 23.01 -14.87 14.69
C ALA A 148 22.82 -14.38 13.24
N THR A 149 23.07 -15.24 12.24
CA THR A 149 22.82 -14.91 10.83
C THR A 149 21.33 -14.69 10.55
N GLU A 150 20.46 -15.55 11.07
CA GLU A 150 19.01 -15.41 10.90
C GLU A 150 18.49 -14.12 11.54
N ALA A 151 18.99 -13.75 12.73
CA ALA A 151 18.64 -12.48 13.37
C ALA A 151 19.14 -11.26 12.56
N PHE A 152 20.33 -11.33 11.97
CA PHE A 152 20.81 -10.25 11.10
C PHE A 152 19.94 -10.08 9.86
N ILE A 153 19.57 -11.19 9.20
CA ILE A 153 18.68 -11.19 8.04
C ILE A 153 17.29 -10.66 8.42
N SER A 154 16.76 -11.06 9.58
CA SER A 154 15.45 -10.60 10.05
C SER A 154 15.42 -9.09 10.26
N GLU A 155 16.47 -8.52 10.86
CA GLU A 155 16.58 -7.07 11.07
C GLU A 155 16.64 -6.32 9.73
N ILE A 156 17.41 -6.79 8.75
CA ILE A 156 17.43 -6.19 7.41
C ILE A 156 16.03 -6.23 6.78
N ALA A 157 15.36 -7.39 6.86
CA ALA A 157 14.06 -7.59 6.26
C ALA A 157 12.99 -6.69 6.92
N VAL A 158 13.01 -6.55 8.24
CA VAL A 158 12.12 -5.64 8.99
C VAL A 158 12.38 -4.18 8.60
N ASN A 159 13.65 -3.77 8.48
CA ASN A 159 13.99 -2.41 8.07
C ASN A 159 13.49 -2.09 6.65
N PHE A 160 13.65 -3.02 5.69
CA PHE A 160 13.06 -2.84 4.37
C PHE A 160 11.54 -2.81 4.41
N ASN A 161 10.91 -3.63 5.25
CA ASN A 161 9.48 -3.59 5.41
C ASN A 161 9.00 -2.22 5.91
N TYR A 162 9.74 -1.53 6.80
CA TYR A 162 9.40 -0.16 7.21
C TYR A 162 9.45 0.86 6.06
N VAL A 163 10.33 0.68 5.07
CA VAL A 163 10.35 1.53 3.86
C VAL A 163 9.03 1.43 3.09
N THR A 164 8.38 0.25 3.11
CA THR A 164 7.08 0.06 2.45
C THR A 164 5.99 0.91 3.09
N ALA A 165 6.04 1.17 4.41
CA ALA A 165 5.09 2.02 5.10
C ALA A 165 5.23 3.51 4.71
N ALA A 166 6.44 3.96 4.39
CA ALA A 166 6.70 5.33 3.92
C ALA A 166 6.41 5.51 2.42
N THR A 167 6.41 4.42 1.65
CA THR A 167 6.30 4.42 0.19
C THR A 167 5.05 5.12 -0.36
N PRO A 168 3.83 4.94 0.21
CA PRO A 168 2.64 5.59 -0.32
C PRO A 168 2.81 7.10 -0.41
N PHE A 169 3.37 7.74 0.62
CA PHE A 169 3.60 9.19 0.63
C PHE A 169 4.48 9.65 -0.53
N PHE A 170 5.62 8.99 -0.76
CA PHE A 170 6.52 9.31 -1.86
C PHE A 170 5.88 8.99 -3.22
N SER A 171 5.14 7.89 -3.31
CA SER A 171 4.43 7.48 -4.53
C SER A 171 3.37 8.50 -4.93
N TYR A 172 2.56 8.99 -3.98
CA TYR A 172 1.59 10.06 -4.23
C TYR A 172 2.26 11.37 -4.63
N THR A 173 3.36 11.72 -3.97
CA THR A 173 4.13 12.95 -4.27
C THR A 173 4.77 12.91 -5.65
N LEU A 174 5.30 11.76 -6.07
CA LEU A 174 5.98 11.62 -7.36
C LEU A 174 5.02 11.39 -8.53
N ALA A 175 3.95 10.62 -8.32
CA ALA A 175 3.05 10.20 -9.41
C ALA A 175 1.91 11.20 -9.68
N SER A 176 1.43 11.94 -8.68
CA SER A 176 0.24 12.79 -8.84
C SER A 176 0.61 14.28 -8.90
N ASN A 177 0.51 14.86 -10.10
CA ASN A 177 0.60 16.31 -10.31
C ASN A 177 -0.40 17.08 -9.43
N LYS A 178 -1.61 16.54 -9.29
CA LYS A 178 -2.67 17.13 -8.49
C LYS A 178 -2.31 17.13 -7.01
N PHE A 179 -1.81 16.01 -6.50
CA PHE A 179 -1.35 15.91 -5.11
C PHE A 179 -0.21 16.90 -4.82
N ARG A 180 0.77 17.02 -5.72
CA ARG A 180 1.84 18.03 -5.59
C ARG A 180 1.29 19.45 -5.49
N GLN A 181 0.35 19.81 -6.37
CA GLN A 181 -0.26 21.14 -6.35
C GLN A 181 -1.03 21.40 -5.05
N ASP A 182 -1.78 20.42 -4.55
CA ASP A 182 -2.54 20.54 -3.30
C ASP A 182 -1.62 20.58 -2.07
N CYS A 183 -0.54 19.79 -2.04
CA CYS A 183 0.50 19.87 -1.00
C CYS A 183 1.17 21.25 -0.99
N ILE A 184 1.63 21.76 -2.14
CA ILE A 184 2.24 23.08 -2.25
C ILE A 184 1.25 24.17 -1.82
N ARG A 185 -0.02 24.07 -2.22
CA ARG A 185 -1.08 25.01 -1.83
C ARG A 185 -1.29 25.00 -0.31
N THR A 186 -1.30 23.84 0.31
CA THR A 186 -1.44 23.67 1.76
C THR A 186 -0.23 24.25 2.49
N PHE A 187 0.98 23.93 2.04
CA PHE A 187 2.22 24.45 2.63
C PHE A 187 2.32 25.97 2.54
N ARG A 188 1.97 26.56 1.38
CA ARG A 188 1.88 28.02 1.20
C ARG A 188 0.81 28.67 2.08
N ARG A 189 -0.25 27.96 2.43
CA ARG A 189 -1.29 28.45 3.34
C ARG A 189 -0.77 28.49 4.77
N TYR A 190 -0.14 27.42 5.24
CA TYR A 190 0.48 27.38 6.56
C TYR A 190 1.63 28.39 6.69
N TYR A 191 2.51 28.47 5.70
CA TYR A 191 3.60 29.46 5.69
C TYR A 191 3.07 30.89 5.79
N ARG A 192 1.99 31.24 5.06
CA ARG A 192 1.35 32.55 5.17
C ARG A 192 0.71 32.81 6.53
N ILE A 193 0.15 31.78 7.18
CA ILE A 193 -0.40 31.91 8.54
C ILE A 193 0.73 32.15 9.54
N ILE A 194 1.79 31.34 9.47
CA ILE A 194 2.98 31.46 10.34
C ILE A 194 3.62 32.84 10.18
N LEU A 195 3.78 33.34 8.95
CA LEU A 195 4.32 34.69 8.71
C LEU A 195 3.43 35.81 9.27
N ARG A 196 2.10 35.63 9.28
CA ARG A 196 1.18 36.58 9.91
C ARG A 196 1.25 36.53 11.43
N CYS A 197 1.52 35.36 12.02
CA CYS A 197 1.69 35.19 13.46
C CYS A 197 3.07 35.67 13.96
N LEU A 198 4.09 35.68 13.10
CA LEU A 198 5.45 36.17 13.43
C LEU A 198 5.66 37.66 13.09
N GLY A 199 4.74 38.27 12.34
CA GLY A 199 4.80 39.68 11.92
C GLY A 199 3.93 40.63 12.76
N GLN A 200 3.48 40.20 13.93
CA GLN A 200 2.95 41.01 15.04
C GLN A 200 3.93 40.94 16.20
#